data_AF-A0A1G9XDP5-F1
#
_entry.id   AF-A0A1G9XDP5-F1
#
_cell.length_a   1.000
_cell.length_b   1.000
_cell.length_c   1.000
_cell.angle_alpha   90.00
_cell.angle_beta   90.00
_cell.angle_gamma   90.00
#
_symmetry.space_group_name_H-M   'P 1'
#
loop_
_entity.id
_entity.type
_entity.pdbx_description
1 polymer ?
#
loop_
_entity_poly.entity_id
_entity_poly.type
_entity_poly.pdbx_seq_one_letter_code
_entity_poly.pdbx_strand_id
1 'polypeptide(L)'
;MSDTQDLFPTRLERKLGMFERIDPVVYGDETQLAKGPLDKSQIDEYERKGFLSFEGFYDADDMQVFLQELREYEDDADLKLSEGTILEPGREEIRTIFGIHDVSERFQRLTRDPRLLAIVKQLLGSDVYIHQSRINYKPGFKGKGFEWHSDFETWHSEDGMPRMRALSCSIVLTDNGEFNGPLMLIPGSHRYFVPCVGRTPENNYKESLKSQEVGVPPASSLRELMLEHDIEAPKGPAGSLVIFESNTMHGSNINMSCWPRSNLFFVYNSVENTLHAPYCGNRPRPEFLANRSEWEPIEPLQE
;
A
#
# COMPACT_ATOMS: atom_id res chain seq x y z
N MET A 1 17.64 3.93 25.75
CA MET A 1 17.22 3.79 24.35
C MET A 1 17.57 2.37 23.97
N SER A 2 16.58 1.53 23.70
CA SER A 2 16.83 0.17 23.21
C SER A 2 17.47 0.32 21.82
N ASP A 3 18.74 -0.04 21.68
CA ASP A 3 19.42 -0.17 20.37
C ASP A 3 18.68 -1.25 19.59
N THR A 4 17.65 -0.83 18.87
CA THR A 4 16.89 -1.74 18.02
C THR A 4 17.70 -1.93 16.77
N GLN A 5 18.21 -3.14 16.56
CA GLN A 5 19.01 -3.48 15.39
C GLN A 5 18.22 -3.18 14.10
N ASP A 6 18.84 -2.42 13.20
CA ASP A 6 18.33 -2.21 11.85
C ASP A 6 18.66 -3.45 10.99
N LEU A 7 17.62 -4.17 10.59
CA LEU A 7 17.72 -5.37 9.76
C LEU A 7 17.57 -5.05 8.27
N PHE A 8 17.09 -3.86 7.91
CA PHE A 8 16.79 -3.46 6.55
C PHE A 8 17.43 -2.11 6.16
N PRO A 9 18.77 -1.97 6.30
CA PRO A 9 19.43 -0.68 6.14
C PRO A 9 19.24 -0.13 4.73
N THR A 10 18.74 1.10 4.64
CA THR A 10 18.46 1.83 3.40
C THR A 10 18.73 3.33 3.57
N ARG A 11 18.60 4.13 2.50
CA ARG A 11 18.78 5.59 2.49
C ARG A 11 20.17 6.04 2.95
N LEU A 12 21.17 5.20 2.70
CA LEU A 12 22.57 5.48 2.98
C LEU A 12 23.22 6.30 1.85
N GLU A 13 24.33 6.97 2.16
CA GLU A 13 25.13 7.68 1.15
C GLU A 13 25.81 6.73 0.16
N ARG A 14 26.07 5.48 0.59
CA ARG A 14 26.66 4.44 -0.26
C ARG A 14 25.56 3.51 -0.77
N LYS A 15 25.74 3.03 -2.00
CA LYS A 15 24.89 1.96 -2.56
C LYS A 15 25.14 0.64 -1.84
N LEU A 16 24.06 -0.03 -1.44
CA LEU A 16 24.07 -1.42 -1.01
C LEU A 16 23.48 -2.30 -2.14
N GLY A 17 23.88 -3.56 -2.18
CA GLY A 17 23.21 -4.56 -3.02
C GLY A 17 21.84 -4.91 -2.48
N MET A 18 20.97 -5.47 -3.32
CA MET A 18 19.75 -6.10 -2.81
C MET A 18 20.14 -7.30 -1.94
N PHE A 19 19.30 -7.65 -0.97
CA PHE A 19 19.50 -8.85 -0.17
C PHE A 19 18.19 -9.59 0.05
N GLU A 20 18.31 -10.89 0.29
CA GLU A 20 17.17 -11.78 0.46
C GLU A 20 16.36 -11.42 1.71
N ARG A 21 15.05 -11.56 1.58
CA ARG A 21 14.08 -11.42 2.65
C ARG A 21 14.38 -12.43 3.77
N ILE A 22 14.35 -11.94 5.01
CA ILE A 22 14.59 -12.74 6.22
C ILE A 22 13.31 -13.07 7.01
N ASP A 23 12.18 -12.45 6.62
CA ASP A 23 10.87 -12.63 7.25
C ASP A 23 10.01 -13.63 6.46
N PRO A 24 9.08 -14.38 7.09
CA PRO A 24 8.08 -15.16 6.37
C PRO A 24 7.22 -14.30 5.43
N VAL A 25 6.82 -14.80 4.27
CA VAL A 25 5.85 -14.10 3.39
C VAL A 25 4.42 -14.32 3.87
N VAL A 26 4.11 -15.58 4.20
CA VAL A 26 2.87 -16.01 4.84
C VAL A 26 3.23 -16.44 6.26
N TYR A 27 2.49 -15.91 7.23
CA TYR A 27 2.71 -16.16 8.64
C TYR A 27 1.71 -17.18 9.20
N GLY A 28 2.14 -17.95 10.18
CA GLY A 28 1.34 -19.01 10.81
C GLY A 28 1.70 -20.41 10.31
N ASP A 29 1.28 -21.43 11.05
CA ASP A 29 1.48 -22.83 10.67
C ASP A 29 0.35 -23.36 9.76
N GLU A 30 0.52 -24.55 9.19
CA GLU A 30 -0.46 -25.18 8.29
C GLU A 30 -1.86 -25.31 8.93
N THR A 31 -1.95 -25.50 10.25
CA THR A 31 -3.22 -25.64 10.95
C THR A 31 -3.95 -24.32 11.13
N GLN A 32 -3.19 -23.21 11.29
CA GLN A 32 -3.75 -21.86 11.31
C GLN A 32 -4.20 -21.45 9.92
N LEU A 33 -3.37 -21.70 8.90
CA LEU A 33 -3.66 -21.36 7.51
C LEU A 33 -4.89 -22.10 6.98
N ALA A 34 -5.09 -23.37 7.36
CA ALA A 34 -6.26 -24.16 6.96
C ALA A 34 -7.61 -23.64 7.49
N LYS A 35 -7.62 -22.68 8.42
CA LYS A 35 -8.85 -22.08 8.98
C LYS A 35 -9.31 -20.84 8.23
N GLY A 36 -8.46 -20.25 7.40
CA GLY A 36 -8.78 -19.02 6.69
C GLY A 36 -9.49 -19.27 5.35
N PRO A 37 -9.97 -18.19 4.71
CA PRO A 37 -10.77 -18.27 3.49
C PRO A 37 -9.97 -18.62 2.22
N LEU A 38 -8.65 -18.35 2.19
CA LEU A 38 -7.81 -18.70 1.06
C LEU A 38 -7.51 -20.20 1.05
N ASP A 39 -7.62 -20.81 -0.12
CA ASP A 39 -7.17 -22.19 -0.31
C ASP A 39 -5.64 -22.29 -0.43
N LYS A 40 -5.12 -23.52 -0.43
CA LYS A 40 -3.68 -23.77 -0.53
C LYS A 40 -3.07 -23.16 -1.81
N SER A 41 -3.77 -23.21 -2.94
CA SER A 41 -3.27 -22.68 -4.22
C SER A 41 -3.12 -21.17 -4.17
N GLN A 42 -4.08 -20.47 -3.53
CA GLN A 42 -4.02 -19.02 -3.34
C GLN A 42 -2.92 -18.62 -2.36
N ILE A 43 -2.72 -19.38 -1.29
CA ILE A 43 -1.61 -19.15 -0.35
C ILE A 43 -0.26 -19.35 -1.06
N ASP A 44 -0.10 -20.47 -1.79
CA ASP A 44 1.12 -20.77 -2.55
C ASP A 44 1.37 -19.70 -3.64
N GLU A 45 0.32 -19.18 -4.26
CA GLU A 45 0.41 -18.07 -5.23
C GLU A 45 0.88 -16.78 -4.56
N TYR A 46 0.26 -16.36 -3.45
CA TYR A 46 0.69 -15.17 -2.70
C TYR A 46 2.13 -15.31 -2.22
N GLU A 47 2.50 -16.46 -1.68
CA GLU A 47 3.86 -16.73 -1.23
C GLU A 47 4.86 -16.59 -2.39
N ARG A 48 4.56 -17.15 -3.56
CA ARG A 48 5.43 -17.11 -4.74
C ARG A 48 5.49 -15.74 -5.40
N LYS A 49 4.35 -15.08 -5.62
CA LYS A 49 4.22 -13.83 -6.40
C LYS A 49 4.30 -12.57 -5.56
N GLY A 50 3.93 -12.63 -4.28
CA GLY A 50 3.82 -11.47 -3.40
C GLY A 50 2.48 -10.76 -3.51
N PHE A 51 1.53 -11.25 -4.31
CA PHE A 51 0.21 -10.65 -4.44
C PHE A 51 -0.85 -11.65 -4.92
N LEU A 52 -2.12 -11.29 -4.67
CA LEU A 52 -3.32 -11.95 -5.19
C LEU A 52 -4.24 -10.90 -5.81
N SER A 53 -5.02 -11.31 -6.81
CA SER A 53 -6.08 -10.48 -7.39
C SER A 53 -7.39 -11.23 -7.47
N PHE A 54 -8.46 -10.54 -7.10
CA PHE A 54 -9.83 -11.05 -7.10
C PHE A 54 -10.68 -10.09 -7.93
N GLU A 55 -11.17 -10.56 -9.07
CA GLU A 55 -12.12 -9.80 -9.89
C GLU A 55 -13.49 -9.82 -9.22
N GLY A 56 -14.14 -8.66 -9.11
CA GLY A 56 -15.49 -8.55 -8.53
C GLY A 56 -15.61 -9.03 -7.08
N PHE A 57 -14.59 -8.79 -6.25
CA PHE A 57 -14.62 -9.12 -4.82
C PHE A 57 -15.76 -8.40 -4.08
N TYR A 58 -16.01 -7.16 -4.48
CA TYR A 58 -17.20 -6.39 -4.13
C TYR A 58 -18.08 -6.19 -5.37
N ASP A 59 -19.38 -6.01 -5.13
CA ASP A 59 -20.30 -5.61 -6.20
C ASP A 59 -19.96 -4.20 -6.70
N ALA A 60 -20.06 -3.98 -8.00
CA ALA A 60 -19.75 -2.70 -8.61
C ALA A 60 -20.72 -1.58 -8.15
N ASP A 61 -21.98 -1.92 -7.88
CA ASP A 61 -22.99 -0.98 -7.38
C ASP A 61 -22.68 -0.54 -5.95
N ASP A 62 -22.18 -1.48 -5.11
CA ASP A 62 -21.69 -1.16 -3.76
C ASP A 62 -20.50 -0.22 -3.79
N MET A 63 -19.69 -0.23 -4.86
CA MET A 63 -18.56 0.69 -5.00
C MET A 63 -18.95 2.10 -5.43
N GLN A 64 -20.11 2.28 -6.09
CA GLN A 64 -20.54 3.60 -6.56
C GLN A 64 -20.76 4.59 -5.41
N VAL A 65 -21.22 4.12 -4.25
CA VAL A 65 -21.46 5.01 -3.10
C VAL A 65 -20.17 5.64 -2.58
N PHE A 66 -19.05 4.92 -2.63
CA PHE A 66 -17.74 5.44 -2.22
C PHE A 66 -17.18 6.45 -3.23
N LEU A 67 -17.47 6.26 -4.52
CA LEU A 67 -17.16 7.28 -5.54
C LEU A 67 -17.99 8.55 -5.35
N GLN A 68 -19.26 8.40 -4.98
CA GLN A 68 -20.11 9.54 -4.71
C GLN A 68 -19.61 10.33 -3.50
N GLU A 69 -19.26 9.64 -2.41
CA GLU A 69 -18.68 10.28 -1.22
C GLU A 69 -17.35 10.99 -1.53
N LEU A 70 -16.48 10.41 -2.37
CA LEU A 70 -15.28 11.10 -2.84
C LEU A 70 -15.62 12.40 -3.60
N ARG A 71 -16.65 12.39 -4.47
CA ARG A 71 -17.06 13.60 -5.20
C ARG A 71 -17.60 14.67 -4.24
N GLU A 72 -18.34 14.26 -3.22
CA GLU A 72 -18.82 15.17 -2.18
C GLU A 72 -17.64 15.80 -1.40
N TYR A 73 -16.57 15.04 -1.14
CA TYR A 73 -15.33 15.57 -0.57
C TYR A 73 -14.56 16.51 -1.51
N GLU A 74 -14.64 16.30 -2.82
CA GLU A 74 -14.09 17.24 -3.80
C GLU A 74 -14.82 18.59 -3.79
N ASP A 75 -16.01 18.70 -3.21
CA ASP A 75 -16.75 19.96 -3.08
C ASP A 75 -16.58 20.62 -1.69
N ASP A 76 -15.95 19.92 -0.74
CA ASP A 76 -15.70 20.42 0.62
C ASP A 76 -14.36 21.18 0.72
N ALA A 77 -14.44 22.49 0.95
CA ALA A 77 -13.27 23.36 1.05
C ALA A 77 -12.42 23.10 2.29
N ASP A 78 -13.02 22.70 3.41
CA ASP A 78 -12.30 22.46 4.66
C ASP A 78 -11.52 21.13 4.57
N LEU A 79 -12.12 20.10 3.96
CA LEU A 79 -11.43 18.82 3.71
C LEU A 79 -10.28 18.96 2.71
N LYS A 80 -10.41 19.81 1.69
CA LYS A 80 -9.31 20.14 0.76
C LYS A 80 -8.12 20.81 1.44
N LEU A 81 -8.36 21.55 2.51
CA LEU A 81 -7.33 22.24 3.30
C LEU A 81 -6.73 21.36 4.41
N SER A 82 -7.26 20.16 4.62
CA SER A 82 -6.73 19.23 5.62
C SER A 82 -5.33 18.74 5.24
N GLU A 83 -4.47 18.52 6.24
CA GLU A 83 -3.08 18.11 6.04
C GLU A 83 -2.96 16.73 5.35
N GLY A 84 -3.98 15.88 5.50
CA GLY A 84 -4.07 14.57 4.86
C GLY A 84 -4.49 14.60 3.39
N THR A 85 -4.89 15.76 2.85
CA THR A 85 -5.29 15.89 1.44
C THR A 85 -4.11 16.38 0.58
N ILE A 86 -3.79 15.60 -0.45
CA ILE A 86 -2.76 15.92 -1.44
C ILE A 86 -3.43 16.26 -2.76
N LEU A 87 -3.13 17.45 -3.28
CA LEU A 87 -3.59 17.92 -4.58
C LEU A 87 -2.60 17.61 -5.70
N GLU A 88 -3.07 17.57 -6.94
CA GLU A 88 -2.22 17.48 -8.13
C GLU A 88 -1.25 18.69 -8.23
N PRO A 89 0.02 18.50 -8.63
CA PRO A 89 0.98 19.60 -8.71
C PRO A 89 0.51 20.76 -9.59
N GLY A 90 0.35 21.94 -8.98
CA GLY A 90 -0.07 23.17 -9.64
C GLY A 90 -1.57 23.27 -9.91
N ARG A 91 -2.42 22.46 -9.23
CA ARG A 91 -3.87 22.40 -9.47
C ARG A 91 -4.67 22.24 -8.17
N GLU A 92 -5.99 22.43 -8.26
CA GLU A 92 -6.94 22.29 -7.15
C GLU A 92 -7.62 20.90 -7.09
N GLU A 93 -7.28 20.00 -8.02
CA GLU A 93 -7.86 18.66 -8.08
C GLU A 93 -7.20 17.73 -7.04
N ILE A 94 -8.01 16.95 -6.32
CA ILE A 94 -7.52 16.01 -5.31
C ILE A 94 -6.81 14.84 -6.01
N ARG A 95 -5.62 14.48 -5.53
CA ARG A 95 -4.86 13.31 -5.96
C ARG A 95 -5.03 12.16 -4.97
N THR A 96 -4.85 12.46 -3.68
CA THR A 96 -4.90 11.46 -2.62
C THR A 96 -5.48 12.08 -1.35
N ILE A 97 -6.35 11.35 -0.64
CA ILE A 97 -6.77 11.70 0.72
C ILE A 97 -6.33 10.57 1.65
N PHE A 98 -5.49 10.90 2.62
CA PHE A 98 -5.01 9.99 3.66
C PHE A 98 -5.93 10.02 4.88
N GLY A 99 -5.84 8.99 5.73
CA GLY A 99 -6.67 8.90 6.94
C GLY A 99 -8.16 8.78 6.64
N ILE A 100 -8.53 8.29 5.45
CA ILE A 100 -9.92 8.29 5.00
C ILE A 100 -10.87 7.46 5.90
N HIS A 101 -10.32 6.45 6.58
CA HIS A 101 -11.05 5.66 7.58
C HIS A 101 -11.43 6.42 8.85
N ASP A 102 -10.79 7.55 9.15
CA ASP A 102 -11.10 8.37 10.33
C ASP A 102 -12.13 9.46 10.03
N VAL A 103 -12.26 9.83 8.75
CA VAL A 103 -13.17 10.89 8.28
C VAL A 103 -14.50 10.37 7.73
N SER A 104 -14.57 9.08 7.39
CA SER A 104 -15.78 8.45 6.85
C SER A 104 -16.12 7.15 7.55
N GLU A 105 -17.34 7.09 8.07
CA GLU A 105 -17.91 5.87 8.62
C GLU A 105 -17.97 4.75 7.57
N ARG A 106 -18.26 5.08 6.31
CA ARG A 106 -18.34 4.07 5.24
C ARG A 106 -16.97 3.45 4.97
N PHE A 107 -15.93 4.27 4.85
CA PHE A 107 -14.57 3.76 4.67
C PHE A 107 -14.10 2.98 5.90
N GLN A 108 -14.39 3.46 7.10
CA GLN A 108 -14.09 2.75 8.35
C GLN A 108 -14.77 1.37 8.43
N ARG A 109 -15.99 1.25 7.93
CA ARG A 109 -16.69 -0.04 7.91
C ARG A 109 -16.02 -1.02 6.94
N LEU A 110 -15.52 -0.54 5.81
CA LEU A 110 -14.84 -1.37 4.82
C LEU A 110 -13.49 -1.90 5.32
N THR A 111 -12.77 -1.15 6.17
CA THR A 111 -11.54 -1.66 6.82
C THR A 111 -11.83 -2.80 7.80
N ARG A 112 -13.10 -3.00 8.17
CA ARG A 112 -13.58 -4.03 9.09
C ARG A 112 -14.46 -5.08 8.41
N ASP A 113 -14.46 -5.14 7.06
CA ASP A 113 -15.19 -6.15 6.31
C ASP A 113 -14.69 -7.56 6.70
N PRO A 114 -15.59 -8.48 7.15
CA PRO A 114 -15.18 -9.80 7.63
C PRO A 114 -14.45 -10.64 6.58
N ARG A 115 -14.79 -10.52 5.30
CA ARG A 115 -14.17 -11.28 4.21
C ARG A 115 -12.74 -10.82 3.99
N LEU A 116 -12.54 -9.50 3.94
CA LEU A 116 -11.22 -8.90 3.79
C LEU A 116 -10.34 -9.21 5.00
N LEU A 117 -10.83 -8.94 6.23
CA LEU A 117 -10.06 -9.19 7.45
C LEU A 117 -9.67 -10.65 7.64
N ALA A 118 -10.54 -11.60 7.26
CA ALA A 118 -10.21 -13.01 7.36
C ALA A 118 -9.02 -13.39 6.46
N ILE A 119 -8.95 -12.85 5.23
CA ILE A 119 -7.79 -13.04 4.34
C ILE A 119 -6.53 -12.42 4.95
N VAL A 120 -6.63 -11.18 5.43
CA VAL A 120 -5.48 -10.46 6.00
C VAL A 120 -4.92 -11.19 7.22
N LYS A 121 -5.77 -11.58 8.18
CA LYS A 121 -5.34 -12.31 9.38
C LYS A 121 -4.78 -13.68 9.03
N GLN A 122 -5.29 -14.35 8.00
CA GLN A 122 -4.74 -15.61 7.49
C GLN A 122 -3.31 -15.42 6.96
N LEU A 123 -3.04 -14.36 6.19
CA LEU A 123 -1.71 -14.10 5.62
C LEU A 123 -0.70 -13.57 6.64
N LEU A 124 -1.13 -12.71 7.59
CA LEU A 124 -0.25 -12.10 8.60
C LEU A 124 -0.16 -12.91 9.90
N GLY A 125 -0.98 -13.94 10.07
CA GLY A 125 -0.92 -14.90 11.18
C GLY A 125 -1.10 -14.26 12.56
N SER A 126 -1.79 -13.12 12.64
CA SER A 126 -2.06 -12.38 13.88
C SER A 126 -3.30 -11.51 13.74
N ASP A 127 -3.70 -10.89 14.84
CA ASP A 127 -4.52 -9.69 14.78
C ASP A 127 -3.79 -8.54 14.09
N VAL A 128 -4.56 -7.57 13.60
CA VAL A 128 -4.07 -6.50 12.74
C VAL A 128 -4.70 -5.16 13.12
N TYR A 129 -4.05 -4.08 12.68
CA TYR A 129 -4.54 -2.72 12.76
C TYR A 129 -4.32 -2.00 11.42
N ILE A 130 -4.98 -0.85 11.23
CA ILE A 130 -4.77 -0.01 10.04
C ILE A 130 -3.53 0.85 10.25
N HIS A 131 -2.48 0.52 9.52
CA HIS A 131 -1.26 1.34 9.50
C HIS A 131 -1.48 2.65 8.72
N GLN A 132 -2.19 2.56 7.60
CA GLN A 132 -2.50 3.68 6.73
C GLN A 132 -3.74 3.36 5.91
N SER A 133 -4.56 4.37 5.63
CA SER A 133 -5.61 4.30 4.61
C SER A 133 -5.49 5.48 3.66
N ARG A 134 -5.77 5.27 2.38
CA ARG A 134 -5.88 6.37 1.42
C ARG A 134 -6.86 6.05 0.31
N ILE A 135 -7.45 7.08 -0.27
CA ILE A 135 -8.04 7.00 -1.61
C ILE A 135 -7.08 7.65 -2.60
N ASN A 136 -6.87 7.02 -3.74
CA ASN A 136 -6.14 7.62 -4.84
C ASN A 136 -7.11 7.90 -5.99
N TYR A 137 -7.11 9.14 -6.46
CA TYR A 137 -7.88 9.57 -7.61
C TYR A 137 -6.93 9.94 -8.75
N LYS A 138 -7.03 9.21 -9.86
CA LYS A 138 -6.34 9.56 -11.11
C LYS A 138 -7.37 9.97 -12.17
N PRO A 139 -7.59 11.28 -12.38
CA PRO A 139 -8.48 11.74 -13.44
C PRO A 139 -7.95 11.33 -14.83
N GLY A 140 -8.89 11.10 -15.76
CA GLY A 140 -8.56 10.86 -17.17
C GLY A 140 -7.68 11.98 -17.74
N PHE A 141 -6.76 11.61 -18.64
CA PHE A 141 -5.76 12.46 -19.29
C PHE A 141 -4.73 13.14 -18.38
N LYS A 142 -4.93 13.13 -17.06
CA LYS A 142 -4.24 14.02 -16.11
C LYS A 142 -3.47 13.27 -15.03
N GLY A 143 -3.88 12.04 -14.70
CA GLY A 143 -3.25 11.27 -13.61
C GLY A 143 -1.80 10.90 -13.91
N LYS A 144 -0.85 11.48 -13.15
CA LYS A 144 0.59 11.14 -13.27
C LYS A 144 0.84 9.68 -12.88
N GLY A 145 1.98 9.15 -13.36
CA GLY A 145 2.50 7.87 -12.89
C GLY A 145 2.90 7.90 -11.42
N PHE A 146 3.15 6.71 -10.88
CA PHE A 146 3.90 6.50 -9.65
C PHE A 146 5.10 5.63 -10.01
N GLU A 147 6.30 6.12 -9.70
CA GLU A 147 7.54 5.38 -9.93
C GLU A 147 7.55 4.07 -9.14
N TRP A 148 8.37 3.13 -9.59
CA TRP A 148 8.56 1.86 -8.90
C TRP A 148 9.05 2.10 -7.48
N HIS A 149 8.42 1.46 -6.50
CA HIS A 149 8.84 1.50 -5.11
C HIS A 149 8.40 0.23 -4.38
N SER A 150 9.05 0.00 -3.23
CA SER A 150 8.59 -0.89 -2.18
C SER A 150 7.99 -0.02 -1.08
N ASP A 151 6.73 -0.28 -0.73
CA ASP A 151 6.05 0.41 0.36
C ASP A 151 6.82 0.22 1.69
N PHE A 152 7.23 -1.03 1.97
CA PHE A 152 8.01 -1.40 3.15
C PHE A 152 9.32 -0.61 3.26
N GLU A 153 10.01 -0.33 2.16
CA GLU A 153 11.27 0.44 2.21
C GLU A 153 11.03 1.84 2.81
N THR A 154 9.93 2.49 2.43
CA THR A 154 9.54 3.79 2.99
C THR A 154 9.00 3.65 4.41
N TRP A 155 8.16 2.64 4.68
CA TRP A 155 7.62 2.42 6.03
C TRP A 155 8.71 2.05 7.05
N HIS A 156 9.70 1.28 6.63
CA HIS A 156 10.86 0.98 7.44
C HIS A 156 11.67 2.26 7.68
N SER A 157 12.15 2.89 6.61
CA SER A 157 13.03 4.06 6.73
C SER A 157 12.37 5.24 7.45
N GLU A 158 11.17 5.63 7.03
CA GLU A 158 10.52 6.88 7.46
C GLU A 158 9.51 6.69 8.59
N ASP A 159 8.95 5.48 8.76
CA ASP A 159 7.95 5.20 9.80
C ASP A 159 8.46 4.30 10.92
N GLY A 160 9.59 3.64 10.75
CA GLY A 160 10.12 2.75 11.78
C GLY A 160 9.44 1.39 11.81
N MET A 161 8.82 0.93 10.71
CA MET A 161 8.25 -0.42 10.62
C MET A 161 9.37 -1.47 10.68
N PRO A 162 9.42 -2.35 11.70
CA PRO A 162 10.61 -3.16 11.95
C PRO A 162 10.73 -4.40 11.07
N ARG A 163 9.60 -5.03 10.71
CA ARG A 163 9.56 -6.28 9.91
C ARG A 163 8.59 -6.17 8.74
N MET A 164 8.79 -7.03 7.74
CA MET A 164 7.90 -7.14 6.58
C MET A 164 6.63 -7.93 6.92
N ARG A 165 5.84 -7.47 7.90
CA ARG A 165 4.60 -8.11 8.37
C ARG A 165 3.39 -7.19 8.22
N ALA A 166 3.30 -6.58 7.04
CA ALA A 166 2.19 -5.76 6.61
C ALA A 166 1.81 -6.15 5.17
N LEU A 167 0.59 -5.79 4.76
CA LEU A 167 0.14 -5.92 3.38
C LEU A 167 -0.80 -4.77 3.01
N SER A 168 -0.88 -4.54 1.70
CA SER A 168 -1.72 -3.52 1.09
C SER A 168 -2.90 -4.16 0.39
N CYS A 169 -4.10 -3.63 0.63
CA CYS A 169 -5.33 -3.99 -0.05
C CYS A 169 -5.78 -2.82 -0.93
N SER A 170 -5.71 -2.99 -2.25
CA SER A 170 -6.17 -2.00 -3.23
C SER A 170 -7.52 -2.43 -3.81
N ILE A 171 -8.59 -1.73 -3.46
CA ILE A 171 -9.94 -1.95 -3.98
C ILE A 171 -10.20 -0.94 -5.09
N VAL A 172 -10.43 -1.44 -6.29
CA VAL A 172 -10.66 -0.64 -7.48
C VAL A 172 -12.07 -0.04 -7.43
N LEU A 173 -12.21 1.28 -7.54
CA LEU A 173 -13.50 1.97 -7.52
C LEU A 173 -14.06 2.27 -8.91
N THR A 174 -13.20 2.32 -9.92
CA THR A 174 -13.56 2.52 -11.34
C THR A 174 -12.86 1.45 -12.17
N ASP A 175 -13.50 0.93 -13.20
CA ASP A 175 -12.93 -0.11 -14.07
C ASP A 175 -11.44 0.12 -14.38
N ASN A 176 -10.62 -0.85 -14.02
CA ASN A 176 -9.18 -0.79 -14.17
C ASN A 176 -8.77 -1.60 -15.40
N GLY A 177 -8.42 -0.88 -16.46
CA GLY A 177 -8.03 -1.44 -17.75
C GLY A 177 -6.55 -1.23 -18.05
N GLU A 178 -6.13 -1.62 -19.25
CA GLU A 178 -4.73 -1.52 -19.68
C GLU A 178 -4.28 -0.06 -19.88
N PHE A 179 -5.21 0.81 -20.29
CA PHE A 179 -4.89 2.15 -20.80
C PHE A 179 -5.12 3.29 -19.80
N ASN A 180 -5.79 3.04 -18.67
CA ASN A 180 -5.92 4.02 -17.58
C ASN A 180 -4.82 3.91 -16.52
N GLY A 181 -3.73 3.23 -16.88
CA GLY A 181 -2.52 3.09 -16.10
C GLY A 181 -2.75 2.20 -14.88
N PRO A 182 -2.93 0.88 -15.03
CA PRO A 182 -3.21 -0.01 -13.91
C PRO A 182 -2.03 -0.05 -12.91
N LEU A 183 -2.30 -0.57 -11.71
CA LEU A 183 -1.22 -0.97 -10.79
C LEU A 183 -0.39 -2.07 -11.48
N MET A 184 0.91 -1.86 -11.55
CA MET A 184 1.88 -2.82 -12.05
C MET A 184 2.70 -3.35 -10.88
N LEU A 185 2.91 -4.65 -10.83
CA LEU A 185 3.72 -5.33 -9.81
C LEU A 185 4.76 -6.21 -10.49
N ILE A 186 5.90 -6.41 -9.84
CA ILE A 186 6.91 -7.39 -10.26
C ILE A 186 6.73 -8.62 -9.37
N PRO A 187 6.21 -9.75 -9.89
CA PRO A 187 6.06 -10.98 -9.11
C PRO A 187 7.39 -11.39 -8.46
N GLY A 188 7.36 -11.94 -7.24
CA GLY A 188 8.57 -12.45 -6.57
C GLY A 188 9.51 -11.37 -6.00
N SER A 189 9.34 -10.10 -6.38
CA SER A 189 10.19 -8.99 -5.92
C SER A 189 10.17 -8.78 -4.40
N HIS A 190 9.06 -9.14 -3.73
CA HIS A 190 8.92 -9.09 -2.28
C HIS A 190 9.94 -9.93 -1.52
N ARG A 191 10.56 -10.92 -2.19
CA ARG A 191 11.62 -11.78 -1.64
C ARG A 191 12.99 -11.10 -1.55
N TYR A 192 13.12 -9.88 -2.09
CA TYR A 192 14.36 -9.12 -2.05
C TYR A 192 14.10 -7.72 -1.51
N PHE A 193 14.84 -7.32 -0.49
CA PHE A 193 14.89 -5.92 -0.08
C PHE A 193 15.85 -5.17 -1.00
N VAL A 194 15.40 -4.05 -1.57
CA VAL A 194 16.21 -3.19 -2.44
C VAL A 194 16.51 -1.88 -1.73
N PRO A 195 17.70 -1.72 -1.11
CA PRO A 195 18.09 -0.47 -0.48
C PRO A 195 18.15 0.67 -1.49
N CYS A 196 17.55 1.80 -1.11
CA CYS A 196 17.60 3.03 -1.89
C CYS A 196 18.77 3.92 -1.44
N VAL A 197 19.25 4.77 -2.33
CA VAL A 197 20.38 5.68 -2.07
C VAL A 197 19.87 7.06 -1.69
N GLY A 198 20.59 7.71 -0.78
CA GLY A 198 20.34 9.10 -0.40
C GLY A 198 19.58 9.20 0.92
N ARG A 199 20.11 10.06 1.82
CA ARG A 199 19.49 10.32 3.11
C ARG A 199 18.10 10.91 2.90
N THR A 200 17.13 10.45 3.68
CA THR A 200 15.77 10.99 3.66
C THR A 200 15.77 12.44 4.17
N PRO A 201 15.33 13.42 3.36
CA PRO A 201 15.16 14.80 3.82
C PRO A 201 14.12 14.93 4.93
N GLU A 202 14.22 15.97 5.76
CA GLU A 202 13.16 16.28 6.72
C GLU A 202 11.84 16.55 5.98
N ASN A 203 10.73 15.99 6.49
CA ASN A 203 9.40 16.12 5.88
C ASN A 203 9.33 15.70 4.40
N ASN A 204 10.14 14.70 3.99
CA ASN A 204 10.18 14.18 2.61
C ASN A 204 8.78 13.89 2.01
N TYR A 205 7.85 13.41 2.83
CA TYR A 205 6.48 13.11 2.42
C TYR A 205 5.74 14.27 1.75
N LYS A 206 6.07 15.54 2.05
CA LYS A 206 5.41 16.71 1.45
C LYS A 206 5.64 16.80 -0.06
N GLU A 207 6.77 16.25 -0.53
CA GLU A 207 7.15 16.22 -1.93
C GLU A 207 6.98 14.81 -2.54
N SER A 208 7.40 13.75 -1.82
CA SER A 208 7.43 12.39 -2.36
C SER A 208 6.06 11.83 -2.74
N LEU A 209 4.98 12.29 -2.09
CA LEU A 209 3.60 11.90 -2.41
C LEU A 209 3.12 12.45 -3.78
N LYS A 210 3.79 13.49 -4.30
CA LYS A 210 3.54 14.06 -5.63
C LYS A 210 4.51 13.50 -6.66
N SER A 211 5.79 13.41 -6.30
CA SER A 211 6.88 12.90 -7.12
C SER A 211 7.99 12.38 -6.22
N GLN A 212 8.26 11.08 -6.26
CA GLN A 212 9.27 10.46 -5.44
C GLN A 212 10.65 10.53 -6.10
N GLU A 213 11.59 11.25 -5.49
CA GLU A 213 12.99 11.32 -5.95
C GLU A 213 13.95 10.53 -5.04
N VAL A 214 13.63 10.43 -3.75
CA VAL A 214 14.37 9.63 -2.76
C VAL A 214 13.53 8.40 -2.41
N GLY A 215 14.16 7.24 -2.29
CA GLY A 215 13.44 5.97 -2.14
C GLY A 215 13.06 5.30 -3.43
N VAL A 216 13.60 5.80 -4.53
CA VAL A 216 13.46 5.15 -5.83
C VAL A 216 14.55 4.09 -5.94
N PRO A 217 14.19 2.82 -6.20
CA PRO A 217 15.15 1.74 -6.35
C PRO A 217 16.04 1.99 -7.58
N PRO A 218 17.32 1.58 -7.53
CA PRO A 218 18.22 1.73 -8.67
C PRO A 218 17.69 0.97 -9.90
N ALA A 219 17.78 1.58 -11.09
CA ALA A 219 17.35 0.95 -12.34
C ALA A 219 18.05 -0.39 -12.64
N SER A 220 19.25 -0.62 -12.11
CA SER A 220 19.95 -1.91 -12.21
C SER A 220 19.20 -3.02 -11.47
N SER A 221 18.74 -2.75 -10.25
CA SER A 221 17.98 -3.70 -9.43
C SER A 221 16.61 -3.97 -10.04
N LEU A 222 15.92 -2.92 -10.54
CA LEU A 222 14.66 -3.09 -11.25
C LEU A 222 14.83 -3.96 -12.50
N ARG A 223 15.87 -3.72 -13.30
CA ARG A 223 16.16 -4.51 -14.49
C ARG A 223 16.40 -5.98 -14.16
N GLU A 224 17.12 -6.26 -13.08
CA GLU A 224 17.36 -7.63 -12.60
C GLU A 224 16.05 -8.33 -12.25
N LEU A 225 15.22 -7.72 -11.40
CA LEU A 225 13.92 -8.26 -10.99
C LEU A 225 12.96 -8.46 -12.18
N MET A 226 12.88 -7.49 -13.10
CA MET A 226 11.99 -7.56 -14.26
C MET A 226 12.43 -8.61 -15.29
N LEU A 227 13.75 -8.79 -15.50
CA LEU A 227 14.24 -9.82 -16.42
C LEU A 227 14.00 -11.23 -15.88
N GLU A 228 13.94 -11.40 -14.56
CA GLU A 228 13.68 -12.68 -13.92
C GLU A 228 12.19 -13.00 -13.79
N HIS A 229 11.36 -12.00 -13.47
CA HIS A 229 9.97 -12.23 -13.05
C HIS A 229 8.89 -11.55 -13.90
N ASP A 230 9.27 -10.77 -14.91
CA ASP A 230 8.37 -9.97 -15.74
C ASP A 230 7.54 -8.94 -14.92
N ILE A 231 6.56 -8.29 -15.56
CA ILE A 231 5.63 -7.35 -14.93
C ILE A 231 4.21 -7.87 -15.11
N GLU A 232 3.45 -7.88 -14.02
CA GLU A 232 2.01 -8.16 -14.06
C GLU A 232 1.21 -6.90 -13.70
N ALA A 233 0.05 -6.75 -14.35
CA ALA A 233 -0.87 -5.64 -14.11
C ALA A 233 -2.30 -6.16 -13.97
N PRO A 234 -2.75 -6.49 -12.74
CA PRO A 234 -4.11 -6.95 -12.51
C PRO A 234 -5.15 -5.93 -12.99
N LYS A 235 -6.16 -6.44 -13.69
CA LYS A 235 -7.25 -5.68 -14.32
C LYS A 235 -8.58 -6.18 -13.77
N GLY A 236 -9.64 -5.39 -13.92
CA GLY A 236 -10.97 -5.81 -13.49
C GLY A 236 -11.95 -4.67 -13.36
N PRO A 237 -13.25 -4.98 -13.21
CA PRO A 237 -14.28 -3.97 -12.97
C PRO A 237 -14.11 -3.30 -11.59
N ALA A 238 -14.86 -2.22 -11.36
CA ALA A 238 -15.06 -1.70 -10.01
C ALA A 238 -15.45 -2.83 -9.02
N GLY A 239 -14.88 -2.79 -7.82
CA GLY A 239 -15.03 -3.82 -6.79
C GLY A 239 -13.94 -4.90 -6.81
N SER A 240 -13.08 -4.92 -7.83
CA SER A 240 -11.92 -5.82 -7.86
C SER A 240 -10.90 -5.47 -6.77
N LEU A 241 -10.31 -6.49 -6.16
CA LEU A 241 -9.34 -6.38 -5.07
C LEU A 241 -7.97 -6.88 -5.52
N VAL A 242 -6.92 -6.12 -5.22
CA VAL A 242 -5.52 -6.58 -5.29
C VAL A 242 -4.93 -6.52 -3.89
N ILE A 243 -4.48 -7.66 -3.38
CA ILE A 243 -3.76 -7.76 -2.10
C ILE A 243 -2.29 -7.98 -2.43
N PHE A 244 -1.38 -7.19 -1.88
CA PHE A 244 0.06 -7.38 -2.10
C PHE A 244 0.88 -7.15 -0.84
N GLU A 245 1.96 -7.91 -0.73
CA GLU A 245 2.88 -7.90 0.40
C GLU A 245 3.63 -6.57 0.46
N SER A 246 3.92 -6.10 1.68
CA SER A 246 4.53 -4.79 1.96
C SER A 246 5.75 -4.45 1.11
N ASN A 247 6.58 -5.43 0.78
CA ASN A 247 7.83 -5.25 0.04
C ASN A 247 7.70 -5.53 -1.47
N THR A 248 6.51 -5.84 -1.97
CA THR A 248 6.30 -6.06 -3.41
C THR A 248 6.58 -4.78 -4.19
N MET A 249 7.51 -4.86 -5.15
CA MET A 249 7.85 -3.75 -6.03
C MET A 249 6.67 -3.44 -6.94
N HIS A 250 6.16 -2.22 -6.87
CA HIS A 250 5.01 -1.81 -7.64
C HIS A 250 5.09 -0.35 -8.12
N GLY A 251 4.32 -0.04 -9.15
CA GLY A 251 4.30 1.27 -9.79
C GLY A 251 3.08 1.42 -10.70
N SER A 252 2.93 2.56 -11.37
CA SER A 252 1.91 2.71 -12.41
C SER A 252 2.27 3.78 -13.42
N ASN A 253 1.88 3.57 -14.68
CA ASN A 253 2.07 4.54 -15.75
C ASN A 253 1.13 5.75 -15.61
N ILE A 254 1.40 6.76 -16.43
CA ILE A 254 0.49 7.90 -16.66
C ILE A 254 -0.83 7.42 -17.30
N ASN A 255 -1.94 8.04 -16.90
CA ASN A 255 -3.23 7.80 -17.52
C ASN A 255 -3.44 8.75 -18.70
N MET A 256 -3.26 8.25 -19.93
CA MET A 256 -3.50 8.99 -21.17
C MET A 256 -4.94 8.84 -21.68
N SER A 257 -5.74 7.97 -21.08
CA SER A 257 -7.11 7.68 -21.52
C SER A 257 -8.13 8.66 -20.93
N CYS A 258 -9.37 8.61 -21.41
CA CYS A 258 -10.47 9.38 -20.83
C CYS A 258 -11.05 8.75 -19.54
N TRP A 259 -10.75 7.49 -19.26
CA TRP A 259 -11.33 6.77 -18.13
C TRP A 259 -10.54 7.10 -16.86
N PRO A 260 -11.20 7.53 -15.77
CA PRO A 260 -10.52 7.73 -14.49
C PRO A 260 -10.04 6.40 -13.93
N ARG A 261 -9.10 6.47 -12.97
CA ARG A 261 -8.68 5.34 -12.16
C ARG A 261 -8.69 5.75 -10.70
N SER A 262 -9.67 5.25 -9.96
CA SER A 262 -9.83 5.48 -8.54
C SER A 262 -9.65 4.17 -7.79
N ASN A 263 -8.96 4.20 -6.66
CA ASN A 263 -8.86 3.04 -5.79
C ASN A 263 -8.77 3.43 -4.31
N LEU A 264 -9.39 2.61 -3.46
CA LEU A 264 -9.18 2.61 -2.03
C LEU A 264 -7.98 1.76 -1.70
N PHE A 265 -7.22 2.19 -0.71
CA PHE A 265 -5.99 1.55 -0.31
C PHE A 265 -5.96 1.46 1.19
N PHE A 266 -5.93 0.24 1.71
CA PHE A 266 -5.80 -0.03 3.14
C PHE A 266 -4.53 -0.81 3.39
N VAL A 267 -3.70 -0.32 4.31
CA VAL A 267 -2.52 -1.02 4.77
C VAL A 267 -2.82 -1.64 6.12
N TYR A 268 -2.82 -2.96 6.16
CA TYR A 268 -2.95 -3.72 7.40
C TYR A 268 -1.56 -4.11 7.88
N ASN A 269 -1.29 -3.84 9.15
CA ASN A 269 -0.07 -4.26 9.80
C ASN A 269 -0.40 -5.17 10.99
N SER A 270 0.46 -6.16 11.24
CA SER A 270 0.34 -7.01 12.43
C SER A 270 0.50 -6.17 13.70
N VAL A 271 -0.31 -6.45 14.72
CA VAL A 271 -0.14 -5.86 16.06
C VAL A 271 1.17 -6.31 16.75
N GLU A 272 1.83 -7.33 16.20
CA GLU A 272 3.17 -7.78 16.63
C GLU A 272 4.30 -7.08 15.84
N ASN A 273 3.97 -6.12 14.97
CA ASN A 273 4.89 -5.38 14.10
C ASN A 273 4.70 -3.85 14.22
N THR A 274 4.33 -3.37 15.41
CA THR A 274 4.12 -1.94 15.69
C THR A 274 5.35 -1.09 15.38
N LEU A 275 5.11 0.18 15.04
CA LEU A 275 6.16 1.09 14.60
C LEU A 275 7.13 1.50 15.72
N HIS A 276 8.40 1.60 15.38
CA HIS A 276 9.46 2.17 16.21
C HIS A 276 9.76 3.62 15.80
N ALA A 277 10.82 4.20 16.36
CA ALA A 277 11.38 5.43 15.81
C ALA A 277 11.84 5.20 14.36
N PRO A 278 11.69 6.19 13.44
CA PRO A 278 12.15 6.07 12.06
C PRO A 278 13.62 5.67 11.96
N TYR A 279 13.93 4.66 11.15
CA TYR A 279 15.30 4.17 10.96
C TYR A 279 16.21 5.18 10.24
N CYS A 280 15.63 6.14 9.49
CA CYS A 280 16.37 7.25 8.90
C CYS A 280 16.84 8.31 9.92
N GLY A 281 16.38 8.23 11.18
CA GLY A 281 16.74 9.17 12.25
C GLY A 281 15.96 10.49 12.25
N ASN A 282 15.01 10.66 11.32
CA ASN A 282 14.12 11.83 11.31
C ASN A 282 13.02 11.72 12.38
N ARG A 283 12.30 12.83 12.58
CA ARG A 283 11.07 12.80 13.38
C ARG A 283 10.01 11.91 12.72
N PRO A 284 9.16 11.24 13.51
CA PRO A 284 7.96 10.56 13.01
C PRO A 284 7.16 11.40 12.00
N ARG A 285 6.72 10.77 10.92
CA ARG A 285 5.71 11.35 10.02
C ARG A 285 4.35 11.46 10.74
N PRO A 286 3.44 12.33 10.26
CA PRO A 286 2.09 12.47 10.81
C PRO A 286 1.28 11.16 10.87
N GLU A 287 0.35 11.05 11.82
CA GLU A 287 -0.49 9.85 12.06
C GLU A 287 -1.26 9.40 10.82
N PHE A 288 -1.75 10.34 9.99
CA PHE A 288 -2.49 9.98 8.76
C PHE A 288 -1.64 9.25 7.72
N LEU A 289 -0.30 9.32 7.81
CA LEU A 289 0.63 8.55 6.98
C LEU A 289 1.12 7.27 7.66
N ALA A 290 1.14 7.23 8.97
CA ALA A 290 1.68 6.10 9.71
C ALA A 290 1.10 6.10 11.13
N ASN A 291 0.08 5.27 11.34
CA ASN A 291 -0.57 5.10 12.62
C ASN A 291 0.39 4.48 13.64
N ARG A 292 0.65 5.21 14.74
CA ARG A 292 1.53 4.82 15.85
C ARG A 292 0.79 4.64 17.16
N SER A 293 -0.36 5.28 17.33
CA SER A 293 -1.09 5.31 18.60
C SER A 293 -2.23 4.31 18.67
N GLU A 294 -2.90 4.04 17.56
CA GLU A 294 -4.14 3.25 17.52
C GLU A 294 -3.90 1.88 16.86
N TRP A 295 -3.15 1.03 17.54
CA TRP A 295 -2.84 -0.33 17.07
C TRP A 295 -3.67 -1.41 17.78
N GLU A 296 -4.80 -1.02 18.39
CA GLU A 296 -5.76 -1.98 18.94
C GLU A 296 -6.25 -2.92 17.82
N PRO A 297 -6.35 -4.24 18.08
CA PRO A 297 -6.89 -5.21 17.13
C PRO A 297 -8.23 -4.76 16.56
N ILE A 298 -8.31 -4.63 15.23
CA ILE A 298 -9.59 -4.36 14.57
C ILE A 298 -10.42 -5.64 14.52
N GLU A 299 -11.68 -5.49 14.93
CA GLU A 299 -12.66 -6.58 14.94
C GLU A 299 -13.57 -6.49 13.72
N PRO A 300 -13.91 -7.64 13.09
CA PRO A 300 -14.85 -7.68 11.99
C PRO A 300 -16.21 -7.12 12.43
N LEU A 301 -16.88 -6.41 11.53
CA LEU A 301 -18.25 -5.99 11.80
C LEU A 301 -19.16 -7.23 11.95
N GLN A 302 -20.04 -7.18 12.95
CA GLN A 302 -21.13 -8.14 13.05
C GLN A 302 -22.18 -7.76 11.99
N GLU A 303 -22.63 -8.75 11.22
CA GLU A 303 -23.72 -8.59 10.24
C GLU A 303 -25.02 -8.07 10.88
#